data_AF-A0A8C1CPL8-F1
#
_entry.id   AF-A0A8C1CPL8-F1
#
_cell.length_a   1.000
_cell.length_b   1.000
_cell.length_c   1.000
_cell.angle_alpha   90.00
_cell.angle_beta   90.00
_cell.angle_gamma   90.00
#
_symmetry.space_group_name_H-M   'P 1'
#
loop_
_entity.id
_entity.type
_entity.pdbx_description
1 polymer ?
#
loop_
_entity_poly.entity_id
_entity_poly.type
_entity_poly.pdbx_seq_one_letter_code
_entity_poly.pdbx_strand_id
1 'polypeptide(L)'
;MEQEFEDIDSEGRWQNLYLEIRNQSHECAFKVAKYPENRNRNRYRDVSPFDHSRVKLENTENDYINASLVVMEEAQRRYILTQGPLRNTCGHFWLMIWEQKTKAVIMLNRVIEKGSEKCAQYWPTQEEREMSFRDTRFVVTLVSEDVKSYYTTRVLELQNANTGETRQIYHFHYTTWPDFGVPESPASFLNFLFKVRESGSLGMDQGPAVVHCSAGIGRSGTFSLVDTCLVLMDKRKDPLAVDIRKILLDMRKYRMGLIQTPDQLRFSYMAVLEGAKYIMGDSSVQKQWRELSREDQEPLSESPPPPQPPKCTERYNGSKLSRLEDGMDPKTGKKTGLETPNKESDRDAGINARKRHRDEKMSNPTQKTQKQTKPRINDPDKKRKSLGCICCT
;
A
#
# COMPACT_ATOMS: atom_id res chain seq x y z
N MET A 1 -7.44 25.21 10.89
CA MET A 1 -6.37 24.24 10.59
C MET A 1 -5.12 24.49 11.43
N GLU A 2 -4.46 25.65 11.37
CA GLU A 2 -3.26 25.91 12.20
C GLU A 2 -3.55 25.81 13.70
N GLN A 3 -4.51 26.57 14.21
CA GLN A 3 -4.94 26.46 15.61
C GLN A 3 -5.35 25.02 16.00
N GLU A 4 -6.14 24.34 15.16
CA GLU A 4 -6.54 22.94 15.38
C GLU A 4 -5.32 22.01 15.50
N PHE A 5 -4.30 22.20 14.66
CA PHE A 5 -3.05 21.46 14.74
C PHE A 5 -2.32 21.74 16.06
N GLU A 6 -2.15 23.01 16.43
CA GLU A 6 -1.49 23.42 17.68
C GLU A 6 -2.21 22.90 18.93
N ASP A 7 -3.55 22.95 18.95
CA ASP A 7 -4.39 22.43 20.03
C ASP A 7 -4.22 20.90 20.17
N ILE A 8 -4.21 20.15 19.05
CA ILE A 8 -4.02 18.70 19.09
C ILE A 8 -2.59 18.34 19.50
N ASP A 9 -1.59 19.12 19.05
CA ASP A 9 -0.17 18.82 19.27
C ASP A 9 0.27 19.14 20.71
N SER A 10 -0.12 20.30 21.23
CA SER A 10 0.16 20.72 22.61
C SER A 10 -0.50 19.81 23.65
N GLU A 11 -1.68 19.28 23.35
CA GLU A 11 -2.43 18.34 24.21
C GLU A 11 -2.11 16.86 23.93
N GLY A 12 -1.23 16.56 22.95
CA GLY A 12 -0.83 15.19 22.59
C GLY A 12 -1.97 14.31 22.05
N ARG A 13 -3.04 14.90 21.50
CA ARG A 13 -4.30 14.21 21.16
C ARG A 13 -4.30 13.43 19.84
N TRP A 14 -3.19 13.36 19.10
CA TRP A 14 -3.11 12.66 17.80
C TRP A 14 -3.59 11.21 17.84
N GLN A 15 -3.27 10.47 18.91
CA GLN A 15 -3.75 9.09 19.10
C GLN A 15 -5.28 9.03 19.19
N ASN A 16 -5.91 9.99 19.88
CA ASN A 16 -7.37 10.03 20.06
C ASN A 16 -8.07 10.38 18.74
N LEU A 17 -7.61 11.42 18.03
CA LEU A 17 -8.17 11.80 16.74
C LEU A 17 -8.03 10.67 15.69
N TYR A 18 -6.88 9.98 15.67
CA TYR A 18 -6.68 8.83 14.80
C TYR A 18 -7.67 7.68 15.10
N LEU A 19 -7.92 7.40 16.38
CA LEU A 19 -8.91 6.40 16.80
C LEU A 19 -10.35 6.84 16.49
N GLU A 20 -10.70 8.11 16.66
CA GLU A 20 -12.01 8.64 16.24
C GLU A 20 -12.24 8.45 14.74
N ILE A 21 -11.28 8.82 13.90
CA ILE A 21 -11.36 8.65 12.44
C ILE A 21 -11.48 7.16 12.09
N ARG A 22 -10.75 6.28 12.77
CA ARG A 22 -10.90 4.83 12.61
C ARG A 22 -12.31 4.35 12.97
N ASN A 23 -12.88 4.81 14.07
CA ASN A 23 -14.22 4.41 14.52
C ASN A 23 -15.35 5.00 13.64
N GLN A 24 -15.11 6.11 12.96
CA GLN A 24 -16.03 6.75 12.02
C GLN A 24 -15.85 6.29 10.55
N SER A 25 -14.84 5.46 10.29
CA SER A 25 -14.57 4.94 8.94
C SER A 25 -15.68 3.97 8.52
N HIS A 26 -16.14 4.07 7.28
CA HIS A 26 -17.22 3.23 6.77
C HIS A 26 -16.71 1.80 6.53
N GLU A 27 -17.48 0.80 6.96
CA GLU A 27 -17.25 -0.61 6.62
C GLU A 27 -18.04 -0.98 5.36
N CYS A 28 -17.35 -1.08 4.23
CA CYS A 28 -17.92 -1.55 2.97
C CYS A 28 -17.60 -3.04 2.73
N ALA A 29 -18.39 -3.71 1.89
CA ALA A 29 -18.15 -5.11 1.52
C ALA A 29 -16.86 -5.27 0.69
N PHE A 30 -16.14 -6.38 0.89
CA PHE A 30 -14.92 -6.77 0.17
C PHE A 30 -14.92 -8.28 -0.14
N LYS A 31 -16.08 -8.84 -0.47
CA LYS A 31 -16.32 -10.28 -0.64
C LYS A 31 -15.40 -10.90 -1.70
N VAL A 32 -15.24 -10.23 -2.86
CA VAL A 32 -14.44 -10.76 -3.98
C VAL A 32 -12.98 -10.96 -3.57
N ALA A 33 -12.45 -10.05 -2.76
CA ALA A 33 -11.08 -10.14 -2.24
C ALA A 33 -10.84 -11.33 -1.29
N LYS A 34 -11.91 -11.96 -0.77
CA LYS A 34 -11.83 -13.12 0.14
C LYS A 34 -12.16 -14.45 -0.53
N TYR A 35 -12.48 -14.48 -1.83
CA TYR A 35 -12.68 -15.73 -2.54
C TYR A 35 -11.38 -16.58 -2.54
N PRO A 36 -11.46 -17.92 -2.42
CA PRO A 36 -10.28 -18.79 -2.28
C PRO A 36 -9.22 -18.60 -3.37
N GLU A 37 -9.64 -18.45 -4.62
CA GLU A 37 -8.82 -18.22 -5.81
C GLU A 37 -8.07 -16.89 -5.78
N ASN A 38 -8.56 -15.90 -5.02
CA ASN A 38 -7.94 -14.58 -4.87
C ASN A 38 -6.94 -14.51 -3.69
N ARG A 39 -6.82 -15.58 -2.88
CA ARG A 39 -5.94 -15.61 -1.71
C ARG A 39 -4.47 -15.33 -2.08
N ASN A 40 -3.98 -15.85 -3.20
CA ASN A 40 -2.60 -15.65 -3.67
C ASN A 40 -2.38 -14.33 -4.42
N ARG A 41 -3.43 -13.52 -4.66
CA ARG A 41 -3.36 -12.18 -5.25
C ARG A 41 -3.28 -11.06 -4.18
N ASN A 42 -3.40 -11.42 -2.90
CA ASN A 42 -3.37 -10.50 -1.76
C ASN A 42 -2.06 -10.62 -0.98
N ARG A 43 -1.31 -9.51 -0.84
CA ARG A 43 -0.07 -9.46 -0.05
C ARG A 43 -0.33 -9.54 1.46
N TYR A 44 -1.47 -9.00 1.91
CA TYR A 44 -1.88 -8.98 3.31
C TYR A 44 -3.31 -9.50 3.47
N ARG A 45 -3.57 -10.30 4.51
CA ARG A 45 -4.88 -10.95 4.74
C ARG A 45 -5.95 -9.93 5.18
N ASP A 46 -5.50 -8.89 5.87
CA ASP A 46 -6.26 -7.83 6.54
C ASP A 46 -6.42 -6.56 5.70
N VAL A 47 -5.77 -6.47 4.53
CA VAL A 47 -5.91 -5.33 3.60
C VAL A 47 -6.55 -5.80 2.30
N SER A 48 -7.70 -5.24 1.93
CA SER A 48 -8.46 -5.64 0.75
C SER A 48 -9.20 -4.45 0.13
N PRO A 49 -9.40 -4.42 -1.20
CA PRO A 49 -10.24 -3.41 -1.83
C PRO A 49 -11.72 -3.69 -1.52
N PHE A 50 -12.54 -2.64 -1.45
CA PHE A 50 -13.99 -2.82 -1.37
C PHE A 50 -14.58 -3.20 -2.73
N ASP A 51 -15.65 -3.99 -2.74
CA ASP A 51 -16.24 -4.56 -3.96
C ASP A 51 -16.76 -3.48 -4.93
N HIS A 52 -17.19 -2.33 -4.40
CA HIS A 52 -17.74 -1.21 -5.19
C HIS A 52 -16.68 -0.28 -5.78
N SER A 53 -15.45 -0.29 -5.25
CA SER A 53 -14.35 0.60 -5.65
C SER A 53 -13.14 -0.14 -6.21
N ARG A 54 -13.13 -1.48 -6.15
CA ARG A 54 -12.03 -2.28 -6.69
C ARG A 54 -11.86 -2.01 -8.18
N VAL A 55 -10.61 -1.92 -8.62
CA VAL A 55 -10.31 -1.99 -10.05
C VAL A 55 -10.60 -3.42 -10.51
N LYS A 56 -11.18 -3.53 -11.71
CA LYS A 56 -11.43 -4.80 -12.38
C LYS A 56 -10.51 -4.86 -13.59
N LEU A 57 -9.82 -5.97 -13.75
CA LEU A 57 -9.02 -6.24 -14.95
C LEU A 57 -9.95 -6.76 -16.05
N GLU A 58 -9.74 -6.29 -17.27
CA GLU A 58 -10.35 -6.88 -18.45
C GLU A 58 -9.40 -7.94 -19.04
N ASN A 59 -9.82 -8.66 -20.08
CA ASN A 59 -8.95 -9.58 -20.84
C ASN A 59 -8.22 -10.68 -20.04
N THR A 60 -8.76 -11.06 -18.86
CA THR A 60 -8.24 -12.13 -18.00
C THR A 60 -9.38 -12.97 -17.43
N GLU A 61 -9.14 -14.25 -17.15
CA GLU A 61 -10.15 -15.16 -16.57
C GLU A 61 -10.63 -14.73 -15.17
N ASN A 62 -9.81 -13.98 -14.45
CA ASN A 62 -10.09 -13.52 -13.09
C ASN A 62 -9.78 -12.02 -12.98
N ASP A 63 -10.84 -11.21 -12.93
CA ASP A 63 -10.82 -9.74 -12.91
C ASP A 63 -10.18 -9.11 -11.65
N TYR A 64 -9.75 -9.91 -10.68
CA TYR A 64 -9.33 -9.43 -9.37
C TYR A 64 -7.88 -8.95 -9.33
N ILE A 65 -7.72 -7.70 -8.86
CA ILE A 65 -6.47 -7.13 -8.37
C ILE A 65 -6.73 -6.38 -7.05
N ASN A 66 -5.77 -6.38 -6.11
CA ASN A 66 -5.89 -5.63 -4.86
C ASN A 66 -5.57 -4.13 -5.07
N ALA A 67 -6.46 -3.46 -5.79
CA ALA A 67 -6.39 -2.05 -6.12
C ALA A 67 -7.78 -1.40 -5.97
N SER A 68 -7.84 -0.15 -5.52
CA SER A 68 -9.07 0.62 -5.36
C SER A 68 -8.99 1.95 -6.09
N LEU A 69 -9.98 2.25 -6.92
CA LEU A 69 -10.17 3.57 -7.50
C LEU A 69 -10.76 4.51 -6.43
N VAL A 70 -10.03 5.55 -6.07
CA VAL A 70 -10.44 6.61 -5.14
C VAL A 70 -10.77 7.85 -5.96
N VAL A 71 -12.01 8.34 -5.87
CA VAL A 71 -12.51 9.48 -6.65
C VAL A 71 -12.86 10.63 -5.71
N MET A 72 -12.13 11.74 -5.86
CA MET A 72 -12.37 12.98 -5.12
C MET A 72 -12.99 14.00 -6.09
N GLU A 73 -14.31 13.96 -6.22
CA GLU A 73 -15.07 14.68 -7.25
C GLU A 73 -14.83 16.19 -7.22
N GLU A 74 -14.96 16.83 -6.05
CA GLU A 74 -14.74 18.27 -5.88
C GLU A 74 -13.28 18.67 -6.21
N ALA A 75 -12.32 17.85 -5.76
CA ALA A 75 -10.91 18.03 -6.10
C ALA A 75 -10.67 17.78 -7.61
N GLN A 76 -11.59 17.11 -8.32
CA GLN A 76 -11.41 16.54 -9.66
C GLN A 76 -10.08 15.78 -9.73
N ARG A 77 -9.90 14.85 -8.78
CA ARG A 77 -8.69 14.04 -8.66
C ARG A 77 -9.07 12.57 -8.47
N ARG A 78 -8.33 11.69 -9.14
CA ARG A 78 -8.57 10.25 -9.15
C ARG A 78 -7.26 9.52 -8.95
N TYR A 79 -7.25 8.54 -8.05
CA TYR A 79 -6.08 7.72 -7.76
C TYR A 79 -6.47 6.25 -7.80
N ILE A 80 -5.56 5.39 -8.24
CA ILE A 80 -5.65 3.95 -7.97
C ILE A 80 -4.69 3.63 -6.83
N LEU A 81 -5.24 3.29 -5.67
CA LEU A 81 -4.46 2.88 -4.50
C LEU A 81 -4.36 1.36 -4.46
N THR A 82 -3.14 0.83 -4.58
CA THR A 82 -2.89 -0.61 -4.74
C THR A 82 -1.78 -1.10 -3.81
N GLN A 83 -1.78 -2.41 -3.51
CA GLN A 83 -0.64 -3.04 -2.84
C GLN A 83 0.61 -3.03 -3.74
N GLY A 84 1.80 -3.14 -3.14
CA GLY A 84 3.04 -3.41 -3.86
C GLY A 84 2.95 -4.79 -4.53
N PRO A 85 3.13 -4.91 -5.86
CA PRO A 85 2.93 -6.15 -6.59
C PRO A 85 3.59 -7.38 -5.94
N LEU A 86 2.90 -8.51 -6.00
CA LEU A 86 3.48 -9.83 -5.75
C LEU A 86 4.11 -10.32 -7.06
N ARG A 87 5.04 -11.28 -6.98
CA ARG A 87 5.72 -11.86 -8.16
C ARG A 87 4.73 -12.42 -9.20
N ASN A 88 3.61 -13.00 -8.74
CA ASN A 88 2.50 -13.50 -9.56
C ASN A 88 1.43 -12.45 -9.91
N THR A 89 1.65 -11.17 -9.58
CA THR A 89 0.73 -10.07 -9.92
C THR A 89 1.43 -8.89 -10.59
N CYS A 90 2.69 -9.01 -11.02
CA CYS A 90 3.36 -7.95 -11.79
C CYS A 90 2.71 -7.75 -13.17
N GLY A 91 2.38 -8.83 -13.90
CA GLY A 91 1.65 -8.73 -15.17
C GLY A 91 0.27 -8.07 -14.99
N HIS A 92 -0.52 -8.58 -14.03
CA HIS A 92 -1.80 -7.98 -13.62
C HIS A 92 -1.70 -6.47 -13.29
N PHE A 93 -0.60 -6.02 -12.68
CA PHE A 93 -0.36 -4.61 -12.36
C PHE A 93 -0.10 -3.75 -13.62
N TRP A 94 0.65 -4.26 -14.59
CA TRP A 94 0.88 -3.57 -15.86
C TRP A 94 -0.35 -3.58 -16.79
N LEU A 95 -1.12 -4.67 -16.78
CA LEU A 95 -2.44 -4.74 -17.41
C LEU A 95 -3.37 -3.64 -16.86
N MET A 96 -3.44 -3.49 -15.53
CA MET A 96 -4.20 -2.42 -14.88
C MET A 96 -3.74 -1.02 -15.34
N ILE A 97 -2.44 -0.76 -15.38
CA ILE A 97 -1.87 0.53 -15.85
C ILE A 97 -2.28 0.82 -17.30
N TRP A 98 -2.26 -0.20 -18.15
CA TRP A 98 -2.66 -0.11 -19.55
C TRP A 98 -4.16 0.20 -19.72
N GLU A 99 -5.02 -0.60 -19.09
CA GLU A 99 -6.48 -0.47 -19.21
C GLU A 99 -6.98 0.86 -18.64
N GLN A 100 -6.44 1.27 -17.50
CA GLN A 100 -6.81 2.50 -16.82
C GLN A 100 -6.15 3.74 -17.43
N LYS A 101 -5.33 3.60 -18.49
CA LYS A 101 -4.60 4.69 -19.18
C LYS A 101 -3.77 5.55 -18.22
N THR A 102 -3.21 4.92 -17.18
CA THR A 102 -2.42 5.59 -16.15
C THR A 102 -1.16 6.21 -16.76
N LYS A 103 -0.91 7.50 -16.49
CA LYS A 103 0.32 8.18 -16.95
C LYS A 103 1.49 8.11 -15.96
N ALA A 104 1.21 7.95 -14.67
CA ALA A 104 2.23 7.83 -13.63
C ALA A 104 1.96 6.77 -12.57
N VAL A 105 3.05 6.15 -12.11
CA VAL A 105 3.12 5.24 -10.97
C VAL A 105 3.96 5.90 -9.87
N ILE A 106 3.39 6.05 -8.68
CA ILE A 106 4.02 6.64 -7.50
C ILE A 106 4.28 5.52 -6.48
N MET A 107 5.55 5.14 -6.34
CA MET A 107 6.05 4.10 -5.47
C MET A 107 6.65 4.71 -4.20
N LEU A 108 6.07 4.39 -3.04
CA LEU A 108 6.42 5.00 -1.74
C LEU A 108 7.10 4.01 -0.78
N ASN A 109 7.75 2.96 -1.28
CA ASN A 109 8.44 1.95 -0.49
C ASN A 109 9.65 1.38 -1.23
N ARG A 110 10.63 0.86 -0.49
CA ARG A 110 11.71 0.05 -1.08
C ARG A 110 11.24 -1.39 -1.33
N VAL A 111 11.84 -2.08 -2.30
CA VAL A 111 11.59 -3.50 -2.62
C VAL A 111 11.75 -4.38 -1.38
N ILE A 112 12.83 -4.13 -0.63
CA ILE A 112 13.13 -4.76 0.67
C ILE A 112 13.15 -3.67 1.74
N GLU A 113 12.45 -3.88 2.86
CA GLU A 113 12.52 -3.02 4.04
C GLU A 113 12.63 -3.89 5.28
N LYS A 114 13.57 -3.57 6.19
CA LYS A 114 13.84 -4.34 7.42
C LYS A 114 14.04 -5.85 7.12
N GLY A 115 14.78 -6.16 6.05
CA GLY A 115 15.10 -7.53 5.61
C GLY A 115 13.94 -8.31 4.96
N SER A 116 12.76 -7.72 4.76
CA SER A 116 11.59 -8.38 4.19
C SER A 116 11.20 -7.82 2.82
N GLU A 117 10.80 -8.67 1.86
CA GLU A 117 10.27 -8.24 0.56
C GLU A 117 8.88 -7.58 0.75
N LYS A 118 8.80 -6.27 0.50
CA LYS A 118 7.59 -5.44 0.61
C LYS A 118 6.90 -5.24 -0.74
N CYS A 119 7.64 -5.38 -1.82
CA CYS A 119 7.18 -5.27 -3.19
C CYS A 119 8.07 -6.16 -4.06
N ALA A 120 7.52 -6.80 -5.09
CA ALA A 120 8.36 -7.44 -6.10
C ALA A 120 9.09 -6.37 -6.94
N GLN A 121 10.23 -6.74 -7.52
CA GLN A 121 10.83 -5.97 -8.62
C GLN A 121 9.90 -6.12 -9.82
N TYR A 122 9.11 -5.09 -10.14
CA TYR A 122 8.10 -5.12 -11.20
C TYR A 122 8.47 -4.24 -12.41
N TRP A 123 9.61 -3.56 -12.36
CA TRP A 123 10.16 -2.74 -13.45
C TRP A 123 11.61 -3.17 -13.71
N PRO A 124 12.13 -3.02 -14.93
CA PRO A 124 13.54 -3.32 -15.24
C PRO A 124 14.53 -2.39 -14.52
N THR A 125 15.70 -2.91 -14.16
CA THR A 125 16.85 -2.11 -13.72
C THR A 125 17.70 -1.63 -14.91
N GLN A 126 18.76 -0.85 -14.66
CA GLN A 126 19.70 -0.42 -15.71
C GLN A 126 20.41 -1.61 -16.39
N GLU A 127 20.66 -2.69 -15.66
CA GLU A 127 21.30 -3.91 -16.14
C GLU A 127 20.34 -4.79 -16.93
N GLU A 128 19.08 -4.92 -16.48
CA GLU A 128 18.05 -5.72 -17.16
C GLU A 128 17.53 -5.02 -18.42
N ARG A 129 17.35 -3.69 -18.36
CA ARG A 129 16.76 -2.79 -19.37
C ARG A 129 15.32 -3.07 -19.77
N GLU A 130 14.92 -4.33 -19.91
CA GLU A 130 13.56 -4.76 -20.25
C GLU A 130 13.06 -5.85 -19.31
N MET A 131 11.74 -5.91 -19.12
CA MET A 131 11.07 -6.95 -18.34
C MET A 131 9.79 -7.39 -19.05
N SER A 132 9.66 -8.70 -19.33
CA SER A 132 8.54 -9.28 -20.07
C SER A 132 7.56 -10.04 -19.16
N PHE A 133 6.29 -9.66 -19.21
CA PHE A 133 5.18 -10.27 -18.46
C PHE A 133 4.34 -11.14 -19.41
N ARG A 134 4.69 -12.43 -19.49
CA ARG A 134 4.11 -13.38 -20.47
C ARG A 134 2.63 -13.69 -20.23
N ASP A 135 2.20 -13.65 -18.98
CA ASP A 135 0.82 -13.86 -18.52
C ASP A 135 -0.15 -12.80 -19.06
N THR A 136 0.30 -11.55 -19.15
CA THR A 136 -0.52 -10.42 -19.63
C THR A 136 -0.03 -9.81 -20.93
N ARG A 137 1.03 -10.36 -21.54
CA ARG A 137 1.58 -9.95 -22.84
C ARG A 137 2.08 -8.50 -22.88
N PHE A 138 2.67 -8.03 -21.78
CA PHE A 138 3.31 -6.72 -21.71
C PHE A 138 4.84 -6.82 -21.64
N VAL A 139 5.51 -5.86 -22.26
CA VAL A 139 6.95 -5.62 -22.07
C VAL A 139 7.12 -4.23 -21.48
N VAL A 140 8.01 -4.09 -20.50
CA VAL A 140 8.34 -2.82 -19.87
C VAL A 140 9.82 -2.56 -20.07
N THR A 141 10.16 -1.41 -20.64
CA THR A 141 11.53 -1.02 -20.97
C THR A 141 11.92 0.25 -20.21
N LEU A 142 13.11 0.29 -19.62
CA LEU A 142 13.69 1.47 -19.01
C LEU A 142 14.22 2.41 -20.10
N VAL A 143 13.65 3.61 -20.22
CA VAL A 143 14.06 4.63 -21.20
C VAL A 143 15.07 5.59 -20.56
N SER A 144 14.81 6.06 -19.35
CA SER A 144 15.74 6.89 -18.57
C SER A 144 15.49 6.78 -17.07
N GLU A 145 16.51 7.13 -16.28
CA GLU A 145 16.48 7.19 -14.82
C GLU A 145 17.23 8.44 -14.36
N ASP A 146 16.65 9.19 -13.41
CA ASP A 146 17.27 10.31 -12.71
C ASP A 146 17.20 10.03 -11.20
N VAL A 147 18.36 9.85 -10.58
CA VAL A 147 18.52 9.45 -9.18
C VAL A 147 18.86 10.68 -8.33
N LYS A 148 18.05 10.92 -7.31
CA LYS A 148 18.22 11.96 -6.29
C LYS A 148 18.41 11.34 -4.91
N SER A 149 18.84 12.13 -3.93
CA SER A 149 19.19 11.63 -2.58
C SER A 149 18.07 10.86 -1.88
N TYR A 150 16.80 11.24 -2.07
CA TYR A 150 15.62 10.61 -1.44
C TYR A 150 14.53 10.11 -2.40
N TYR A 151 14.72 10.27 -3.71
CA TYR A 151 13.80 9.75 -4.71
C TYR A 151 14.50 9.41 -6.02
N THR A 152 13.84 8.65 -6.87
CA THR A 152 14.27 8.38 -8.24
C THR A 152 13.09 8.60 -9.16
N THR A 153 13.31 9.26 -10.30
CA THR A 153 12.33 9.29 -11.39
C THR A 153 12.80 8.40 -12.53
N ARG A 154 11.88 7.69 -13.17
CA ARG A 154 12.16 6.92 -14.39
C ARG A 154 11.14 7.23 -15.45
N VAL A 155 11.59 7.18 -16.70
CA VAL A 155 10.72 7.05 -17.86
C VAL A 155 10.73 5.59 -18.26
N LEU A 156 9.56 4.97 -18.26
CA LEU A 156 9.36 3.60 -18.71
C LEU A 156 8.53 3.61 -19.99
N GLU A 157 8.84 2.72 -20.93
CA GLU A 157 7.96 2.39 -22.04
C GLU A 157 7.22 1.09 -21.71
N LEU A 158 5.88 1.13 -21.74
CA LEU A 158 5.00 -0.03 -21.61
C LEU A 158 4.49 -0.39 -23.00
N GLN A 159 4.89 -1.56 -23.51
CA GLN A 159 4.45 -2.08 -24.80
C GLN A 159 3.42 -3.21 -24.61
N ASN A 160 2.30 -3.12 -25.33
CA ASN A 160 1.38 -4.23 -25.49
C ASN A 160 1.87 -5.15 -26.63
N ALA A 161 2.39 -6.32 -26.29
CA ALA A 161 2.98 -7.24 -27.26
C ALA A 161 1.96 -7.95 -28.18
N ASN A 162 0.65 -7.74 -27.97
CA ASN A 162 -0.39 -8.24 -28.87
C ASN A 162 -0.75 -7.22 -29.97
N THR A 163 -0.62 -5.92 -29.70
CA THR A 163 -0.98 -4.83 -30.64
C THR A 163 0.23 -4.06 -31.18
N GLY A 164 1.38 -4.13 -30.52
CA GLY A 164 2.56 -3.31 -30.81
C GLY A 164 2.49 -1.88 -30.29
N GLU A 165 1.34 -1.44 -29.75
CA GLU A 165 1.16 -0.10 -29.18
C GLU A 165 2.08 0.10 -27.97
N THR A 166 2.77 1.23 -27.89
CA THR A 166 3.60 1.64 -26.76
C THR A 166 3.05 2.87 -26.06
N ARG A 167 3.29 2.96 -24.74
CA ARG A 167 2.93 4.12 -23.92
C ARG A 167 4.05 4.46 -22.94
N GLN A 168 4.39 5.74 -22.86
CA GLN A 168 5.37 6.24 -21.91
C GLN A 168 4.72 6.46 -20.53
N ILE A 169 5.24 5.79 -19.50
CA ILE A 169 4.80 5.84 -18.10
C ILE A 169 5.89 6.51 -17.26
N TYR A 170 5.52 7.48 -16.42
CA TYR A 170 6.43 8.02 -15.41
C TYR A 170 6.41 7.17 -14.15
N HIS A 171 7.58 6.82 -13.63
CA HIS A 171 7.74 6.11 -12.35
C HIS A 171 8.42 7.03 -11.34
N PHE A 172 7.70 7.42 -10.29
CA PHE A 172 8.20 8.25 -9.21
C PHE A 172 8.39 7.39 -7.97
N HIS A 173 9.65 7.15 -7.59
CA HIS A 173 10.00 6.24 -6.50
C HIS A 173 10.61 7.03 -5.33
N TYR A 174 9.86 7.21 -4.24
CA TYR A 174 10.35 7.79 -3.00
C TYR A 174 11.11 6.70 -2.21
N THR A 175 12.43 6.85 -2.03
CA THR A 175 13.31 5.76 -1.57
C THR A 175 13.58 5.76 -0.06
N THR A 176 13.49 6.91 0.62
CA THR A 176 13.86 7.05 2.04
C THR A 176 12.70 7.05 3.02
N TRP A 177 11.45 6.83 2.59
CA TRP A 177 10.29 6.82 3.52
C TRP A 177 10.26 5.53 4.36
N PRO A 178 10.47 5.59 5.69
CA PRO A 178 10.48 4.40 6.53
C PRO A 178 9.09 3.75 6.69
N ASP A 179 9.05 2.41 6.72
CA ASP A 179 7.80 1.67 6.94
C ASP A 179 7.21 1.92 8.34
N PHE A 180 5.92 2.25 8.38
CA PHE A 180 5.15 2.78 9.52
C PHE A 180 5.60 4.15 10.07
N GLY A 181 6.71 4.72 9.59
CA GLY A 181 7.12 6.07 9.94
C GLY A 181 6.60 7.13 8.98
N VAL A 182 7.24 8.30 9.05
CA VAL A 182 6.99 9.51 8.25
C VAL A 182 8.31 9.98 7.62
N PRO A 183 8.27 10.80 6.55
CA PRO A 183 9.45 11.50 6.05
C PRO A 183 10.03 12.43 7.13
N GLU A 184 11.34 12.64 7.11
CA GLU A 184 12.05 13.46 8.11
C GLU A 184 11.59 14.92 8.16
N SER A 185 11.12 15.46 7.02
CA SER A 185 10.51 16.78 6.95
C SER A 185 9.37 16.82 5.92
N PRO A 186 8.40 17.75 6.08
CA PRO A 186 7.43 18.05 5.03
C PRO A 186 8.07 18.53 3.72
N ALA A 187 9.24 19.19 3.79
CA ALA A 187 9.90 19.80 2.63
C ALA A 187 10.29 18.78 1.54
N SER A 188 10.92 17.64 1.91
CA SER A 188 11.27 16.59 0.94
C SER A 188 10.04 15.89 0.35
N PHE A 189 9.02 15.62 1.19
CA PHE A 189 7.74 15.10 0.72
C PHE A 189 7.04 16.06 -0.25
N LEU A 190 7.00 17.36 0.07
CA LEU A 190 6.36 18.37 -0.78
C LEU A 190 7.12 18.58 -2.08
N ASN A 191 8.44 18.71 -2.06
CA ASN A 191 9.22 18.80 -3.30
C ASN A 191 8.97 17.58 -4.22
N PHE A 192 8.93 16.35 -3.67
CA PHE A 192 8.55 15.16 -4.43
C PHE A 192 7.10 15.23 -4.97
N LEU A 193 6.11 15.62 -4.15
CA LEU A 193 4.72 15.77 -4.59
C LEU A 193 4.60 16.81 -5.73
N PHE A 194 5.32 17.93 -5.62
CA PHE A 194 5.35 18.95 -6.66
C PHE A 194 6.05 18.45 -7.93
N LYS A 195 7.11 17.62 -7.85
CA LYS A 195 7.68 16.93 -9.02
C LYS A 195 6.68 16.02 -9.72
N VAL A 196 5.83 15.29 -8.98
CA VAL A 196 4.74 14.51 -9.58
C VAL A 196 3.71 15.44 -10.26
N ARG A 197 3.33 16.55 -9.62
CA ARG A 197 2.40 17.54 -10.20
C ARG A 197 2.93 18.21 -11.47
N GLU A 198 4.20 18.63 -11.47
CA GLU A 198 4.90 19.26 -12.60
C GLU A 198 4.90 18.40 -13.87
N SER A 199 4.81 17.07 -13.74
CA SER A 199 4.70 16.14 -14.89
C SER A 199 3.34 16.13 -15.59
N GLY A 200 2.32 16.83 -15.08
CA GLY A 200 0.94 16.80 -15.57
C GLY A 200 0.18 15.50 -15.33
N SER A 201 0.84 14.43 -14.86
CA SER A 201 0.30 13.07 -14.78
C SER A 201 -0.84 12.85 -13.78
N LEU A 202 -1.16 13.84 -12.94
CA LEU A 202 -2.30 13.82 -12.02
C LEU A 202 -3.57 14.45 -12.62
N GLY A 203 -3.51 14.98 -13.85
CA GLY A 203 -4.62 15.67 -14.54
C GLY A 203 -5.84 14.78 -14.83
N MET A 204 -7.00 15.40 -15.07
CA MET A 204 -8.24 14.70 -15.42
C MET A 204 -8.30 14.23 -16.87
N ASP A 205 -7.49 14.84 -17.73
CA ASP A 205 -7.18 14.46 -19.10
C ASP A 205 -6.42 13.12 -19.19
N GLN A 206 -5.76 12.72 -18.09
CA GLN A 206 -5.06 11.45 -17.95
C GLN A 206 -5.92 10.40 -17.23
N GLY A 207 -5.55 9.12 -17.39
CA GLY A 207 -6.04 8.06 -16.51
C GLY A 207 -5.54 8.25 -15.07
N PRO A 208 -6.25 7.71 -14.06
CA PRO A 208 -5.88 7.87 -12.66
C PRO A 208 -4.44 7.42 -12.38
N ALA A 209 -3.71 8.23 -11.62
CA ALA A 209 -2.36 7.89 -11.19
C ALA A 209 -2.38 6.71 -10.21
N VAL A 210 -1.48 5.75 -10.40
CA VAL A 210 -1.37 4.58 -9.51
C VAL A 210 -0.42 4.95 -8.37
N VAL A 211 -0.90 4.92 -7.13
CA VAL A 211 -0.09 5.18 -5.93
C VAL A 211 -0.01 3.90 -5.10
N HIS A 212 1.19 3.45 -4.77
CA HIS A 212 1.38 2.26 -3.94
C HIS A 212 2.49 2.42 -2.90
N CYS A 213 2.43 1.56 -1.90
CA CYS A 213 3.54 1.25 -1.00
C CYS A 213 3.58 -0.28 -0.87
N SER A 214 3.87 -0.86 0.30
CA SER A 214 3.69 -2.31 0.51
C SER A 214 2.21 -2.72 0.50
N ALA A 215 1.38 -2.09 1.35
CA ALA A 215 -0.05 -2.42 1.49
C ALA A 215 -0.99 -1.49 0.68
N GLY A 216 -0.49 -0.34 0.22
CA GLY A 216 -1.29 0.64 -0.51
C GLY A 216 -2.29 1.42 0.35
N ILE A 217 -2.00 1.62 1.65
CA ILE A 217 -2.92 2.29 2.58
C ILE A 217 -2.26 3.36 3.47
N GLY A 218 -1.13 3.08 4.14
CA GLY A 218 -0.47 4.06 5.01
C GLY A 218 0.13 5.23 4.22
N ARG A 219 1.35 5.03 3.72
CA ARG A 219 2.11 6.02 2.91
C ARG A 219 1.33 6.52 1.69
N SER A 220 0.63 5.63 0.98
CA SER A 220 -0.24 5.98 -0.17
C SER A 220 -1.46 6.82 0.23
N GLY A 221 -2.01 6.59 1.44
CA GLY A 221 -3.07 7.41 2.01
C GLY A 221 -2.57 8.81 2.35
N THR A 222 -1.42 8.93 3.03
CA THR A 222 -0.77 10.22 3.30
C THR A 222 -0.52 11.01 2.01
N PHE A 223 0.11 10.41 1.00
CA PHE A 223 0.39 11.09 -0.27
C PHE A 223 -0.87 11.65 -0.92
N SER A 224 -1.89 10.80 -1.05
CA SER A 224 -3.12 11.14 -1.78
C SER A 224 -4.01 12.11 -1.00
N LEU A 225 -3.98 12.05 0.35
CA LEU A 225 -4.68 13.00 1.22
C LEU A 225 -4.08 14.40 1.11
N VAL A 226 -2.75 14.53 1.26
CA VAL A 226 -2.09 15.83 1.18
C VAL A 226 -2.28 16.45 -0.20
N ASP A 227 -2.15 15.66 -1.28
CA ASP A 227 -2.46 16.13 -2.64
C ASP A 227 -3.90 16.63 -2.76
N THR A 228 -4.89 15.84 -2.33
CA THR A 228 -6.32 16.20 -2.36
C THR A 228 -6.59 17.50 -1.60
N CYS A 229 -6.08 17.61 -0.37
CA CYS A 229 -6.26 18.81 0.46
C CYS A 229 -5.71 20.06 -0.22
N LEU A 230 -4.46 20.01 -0.72
CA LEU A 230 -3.83 21.16 -1.39
C LEU A 230 -4.57 21.55 -2.69
N VAL A 231 -5.16 20.59 -3.42
CA VAL A 231 -6.00 20.89 -4.60
C VAL A 231 -7.31 21.57 -4.20
N LEU A 232 -7.93 21.15 -3.10
CA LEU A 232 -9.15 21.79 -2.59
C LEU A 232 -8.88 23.20 -2.07
N MET A 233 -7.74 23.44 -1.41
CA MET A 233 -7.30 24.78 -1.02
C MET A 233 -7.16 25.69 -2.24
N ASP A 234 -6.46 25.23 -3.28
CA ASP A 234 -6.23 26.00 -4.50
C ASP A 234 -7.54 26.31 -5.25
N LYS A 235 -8.48 25.37 -5.29
CA LYS A 235 -9.79 25.55 -5.92
C LYS A 235 -10.69 26.51 -5.15
N ARG A 236 -10.75 26.39 -3.83
CA ARG A 236 -11.63 27.20 -2.98
C ARG A 236 -11.07 28.60 -2.72
N LYS A 237 -9.75 28.79 -2.90
CA LYS A 237 -8.98 29.99 -2.52
C LYS A 237 -9.13 30.36 -1.04
N ASP A 238 -9.48 29.38 -0.21
CA ASP A 238 -9.60 29.47 1.24
C ASP A 238 -9.02 28.20 1.89
N PRO A 239 -7.85 28.30 2.57
CA PRO A 239 -7.27 27.19 3.32
C PRO A 239 -8.10 26.76 4.53
N LEU A 240 -8.88 27.67 5.14
CA LEU A 240 -9.68 27.39 6.34
C LEU A 240 -10.90 26.51 6.03
N ALA A 241 -11.38 26.52 4.79
CA ALA A 241 -12.47 25.66 4.34
C ALA A 241 -12.13 24.17 4.26
N VAL A 242 -10.84 23.78 4.31
CA VAL A 242 -10.38 22.40 4.08
C VAL A 242 -10.32 21.59 5.38
N ASP A 243 -11.26 20.68 5.56
CA ASP A 243 -11.32 19.72 6.67
C ASP A 243 -10.58 18.42 6.30
N ILE A 244 -9.35 18.26 6.80
CA ILE A 244 -8.50 17.08 6.55
C ILE A 244 -9.14 15.78 7.08
N ARG A 245 -9.80 15.85 8.24
CA ARG A 245 -10.49 14.71 8.88
C ARG A 245 -11.62 14.20 7.99
N LYS A 246 -12.48 15.10 7.51
CA LYS A 246 -13.58 14.77 6.60
C LYS A 246 -13.07 14.22 5.27
N ILE A 247 -12.06 14.84 4.66
CA ILE A 247 -11.47 14.36 3.40
C ILE A 247 -10.90 12.95 3.56
N LEU A 248 -10.20 12.67 4.66
CA LEU A 248 -9.70 11.31 4.95
C LEU A 248 -10.84 10.30 5.15
N LEU A 249 -11.92 10.68 5.84
CA LEU A 249 -13.11 9.83 5.97
C LEU A 249 -13.79 9.56 4.61
N ASP A 250 -13.87 10.57 3.74
CA ASP A 250 -14.41 10.44 2.39
C ASP A 250 -13.52 9.52 1.51
N MET A 251 -12.19 9.68 1.56
CA MET A 251 -11.26 8.76 0.87
C MET A 251 -11.35 7.33 1.42
N ARG A 252 -11.55 7.17 2.74
CA ARG A 252 -11.73 5.85 3.38
C ARG A 252 -13.02 5.13 2.99
N LYS A 253 -13.99 5.80 2.36
CA LYS A 253 -15.13 5.12 1.71
C LYS A 253 -14.70 4.27 0.52
N TYR A 254 -13.59 4.62 -0.15
CA TYR A 254 -13.08 3.90 -1.33
C TYR A 254 -12.05 2.82 -0.99
N ARG A 255 -11.22 3.01 0.03
CA ARG A 255 -10.24 2.00 0.48
C ARG A 255 -10.08 2.03 2.00
N MET A 256 -10.13 0.85 2.61
CA MET A 256 -9.95 0.71 4.05
C MET A 256 -8.59 1.21 4.54
N GLY A 257 -8.54 1.71 5.78
CA GLY A 257 -7.29 1.88 6.53
C GLY A 257 -6.29 2.90 5.98
N LEU A 258 -6.71 3.83 5.10
CA LEU A 258 -5.82 4.90 4.62
C LEU A 258 -5.26 5.72 5.79
N ILE A 259 -3.95 5.93 5.83
CA ILE A 259 -3.20 6.38 7.02
C ILE A 259 -3.28 5.35 8.16
N GLN A 260 -2.11 4.85 8.59
CA GLN A 260 -1.99 3.68 9.49
C GLN A 260 -1.51 4.02 10.91
N THR A 261 -0.97 5.21 11.14
CA THR A 261 -0.45 5.65 12.44
C THR A 261 -0.90 7.08 12.76
N PRO A 262 -0.95 7.48 14.04
CA PRO A 262 -1.17 8.87 14.43
C PRO A 262 -0.10 9.80 13.83
N ASP A 263 1.15 9.36 13.77
CA ASP A 263 2.25 10.15 13.21
C ASP A 263 2.04 10.44 11.72
N GLN A 264 1.52 9.48 10.95
CA GLN A 264 1.15 9.70 9.54
C GLN A 264 -0.02 10.69 9.39
N LEU A 265 -0.95 10.74 10.36
CA LEU A 265 -2.01 11.75 10.40
C LEU A 265 -1.44 13.13 10.72
N ARG A 266 -0.64 13.24 11.78
CA ARG A 266 0.08 14.47 12.18
C ARG A 266 0.93 15.02 11.04
N PHE A 267 1.72 14.17 10.40
CA PHE A 267 2.53 14.54 9.24
C PHE A 267 1.68 15.01 8.06
N SER A 268 0.49 14.42 7.84
CA SER A 268 -0.43 14.89 6.79
C SER A 268 -0.91 16.32 7.07
N TYR A 269 -1.24 16.66 8.32
CA TYR A 269 -1.53 18.04 8.71
C TYR A 269 -0.33 18.96 8.49
N MET A 270 0.87 18.59 8.96
CA MET A 270 2.09 19.39 8.76
C MET A 270 2.38 19.66 7.28
N ALA A 271 2.24 18.65 6.41
CA ALA A 271 2.50 18.78 4.99
C ALA A 271 1.41 19.58 4.26
N VAL A 272 0.15 19.53 4.71
CA VAL A 272 -0.91 20.40 4.18
C VAL A 272 -0.68 21.85 4.61
N LEU A 273 -0.35 22.10 5.89
CA LEU A 273 -0.05 23.45 6.40
C LEU A 273 1.16 24.09 5.71
N GLU A 274 2.26 23.35 5.59
CA GLU A 274 3.45 23.82 4.88
C GLU A 274 3.15 24.04 3.40
N GLY A 275 2.47 23.10 2.75
CA GLY A 275 2.07 23.21 1.34
C GLY A 275 1.09 24.37 1.06
N ALA A 276 0.26 24.75 2.05
CA ALA A 276 -0.69 25.85 1.92
C ALA A 276 0.01 27.19 1.67
N LYS A 277 1.21 27.40 2.22
CA LYS A 277 2.02 28.62 2.02
C LYS A 277 2.27 28.88 0.53
N TYR A 278 2.64 27.83 -0.22
CA TYR A 278 2.81 27.90 -1.67
C TYR A 278 1.51 28.22 -2.40
N ILE A 279 0.41 27.53 -2.03
CA ILE A 279 -0.91 27.73 -2.65
C ILE A 279 -1.45 29.16 -2.42
N MET A 280 -1.12 29.77 -1.28
CA MET A 280 -1.44 31.17 -0.95
C MET A 280 -0.56 32.20 -1.69
N GLY A 281 0.37 31.76 -2.54
CA GLY A 281 1.16 32.64 -3.42
C GLY A 281 2.61 32.83 -3.02
N ASP A 282 3.09 32.26 -1.90
CA ASP A 282 4.52 32.26 -1.58
C ASP A 282 5.27 31.24 -2.45
N SER A 283 5.55 31.64 -3.69
CA SER A 283 6.35 30.85 -4.63
C SER A 283 7.80 30.61 -4.15
N SER A 284 8.28 31.31 -3.12
CA SER A 284 9.64 31.14 -2.61
C SER A 284 9.83 29.84 -1.84
N VAL A 285 8.79 29.32 -1.17
CA VAL A 285 8.90 28.07 -0.38
C VAL A 285 9.25 26.86 -1.25
N GLN A 286 8.90 26.85 -2.54
CA GLN A 286 9.27 25.74 -3.43
C GLN A 286 10.79 25.68 -3.66
N LYS A 287 11.48 26.82 -3.68
CA LYS A 287 12.95 26.87 -3.74
C LYS A 287 13.55 26.41 -2.42
N GLN A 288 13.00 26.91 -1.30
CA GLN A 288 13.41 26.51 0.05
C GLN A 288 13.25 25.00 0.27
N TRP A 289 12.15 24.39 -0.18
CA TRP A 289 11.96 22.93 -0.06
C TRP A 289 12.99 22.14 -0.87
N ARG A 290 13.36 22.60 -2.08
CA ARG A 290 14.44 21.97 -2.85
C ARG A 290 15.76 22.01 -2.07
N GLU A 291 16.15 23.19 -1.61
CA GLU A 291 17.38 23.43 -0.82
C GLU A 291 17.40 22.60 0.49
N LEU A 292 16.32 22.65 1.27
CA LEU A 292 16.16 21.91 2.53
C LEU A 292 16.12 20.39 2.32
N SER A 293 15.53 19.93 1.21
CA SER A 293 15.46 18.50 0.87
C SER A 293 16.78 17.91 0.40
N ARG A 294 17.74 18.76 -0.02
CA ARG A 294 19.08 18.36 -0.49
C ARG A 294 19.02 17.29 -1.60
N GLU A 295 18.12 17.49 -2.58
CA GLU A 295 17.84 16.47 -3.61
C GLU A 295 19.07 16.09 -4.47
N ASP A 296 19.98 17.04 -4.70
CA ASP A 296 21.19 16.85 -5.50
C ASP A 296 22.41 16.34 -4.70
N GLN A 297 22.22 15.89 -3.45
CA GLN A 297 23.27 15.14 -2.74
C GLN A 297 23.33 13.68 -3.23
N GLU A 298 24.50 13.06 -3.11
CA GLU A 298 24.66 11.63 -3.36
C GLU A 298 23.72 10.82 -2.44
N PRO A 299 23.03 9.78 -2.95
CA PRO A 299 22.21 8.90 -2.13
C PRO A 299 23.02 8.25 -1.01
N LEU A 300 22.46 8.21 0.20
CA LEU A 300 23.08 7.50 1.32
C LEU A 300 23.17 6.00 1.01
N SER A 301 24.39 5.48 0.95
CA SER A 301 24.64 4.09 0.57
C SER A 301 24.36 3.11 1.72
N GLU A 302 23.25 2.38 1.63
CA GLU A 302 23.04 1.15 2.41
C GLU A 302 23.33 -0.08 1.54
N SER A 303 24.37 -0.84 1.93
CA SER A 303 24.70 -2.25 1.61
C SER A 303 24.46 -2.84 0.21
N PRO A 304 25.39 -3.65 -0.34
CA PRO A 304 25.24 -4.24 -1.67
C PRO A 304 23.98 -5.14 -1.80
N PRO A 305 23.38 -5.22 -3.00
CA PRO A 305 22.15 -5.98 -3.21
C PRO A 305 22.33 -7.48 -2.90
N PRO A 306 21.30 -8.16 -2.36
CA PRO A 306 21.37 -9.60 -2.11
C PRO A 306 21.48 -10.38 -3.44
N PRO A 307 22.14 -11.55 -3.44
CA PRO A 307 22.34 -12.36 -4.65
C PRO A 307 21.00 -12.76 -5.30
N GLN A 308 20.97 -12.75 -6.63
CA GLN A 308 19.77 -13.08 -7.41
C GLN A 308 19.27 -14.50 -7.11
N PRO A 309 17.94 -14.73 -6.99
CA PRO A 309 17.41 -16.08 -6.95
C PRO A 309 17.66 -16.80 -8.28
N PRO A 310 17.88 -18.13 -8.28
CA PRO A 310 18.27 -18.87 -9.48
C PRO A 310 17.20 -18.79 -10.57
N LYS A 311 17.66 -18.58 -11.81
CA LYS A 311 16.81 -18.56 -13.01
C LYS A 311 16.02 -19.87 -13.10
N CYS A 312 14.69 -19.77 -13.07
CA CYS A 312 13.82 -20.93 -13.27
C CYS A 312 13.97 -21.39 -14.73
N THR A 313 14.69 -22.49 -14.93
CA THR A 313 14.70 -23.21 -16.21
C THR A 313 13.57 -24.23 -16.17
N GLU A 314 12.47 -23.92 -16.86
CA GLU A 314 11.36 -24.85 -17.04
C GLU A 314 11.84 -26.09 -17.81
N ARG A 315 12.13 -27.19 -17.09
CA ARG A 315 12.24 -28.50 -17.70
C ARG A 315 10.85 -29.05 -17.94
N TYR A 316 10.48 -29.12 -19.22
CA TYR A 316 9.29 -29.80 -19.70
C TYR A 316 9.23 -31.24 -19.17
N ASN A 317 8.14 -31.60 -18.48
CA ASN A 317 7.75 -33.00 -18.28
C ASN A 317 6.71 -33.38 -19.33
N GLY A 318 7.19 -33.77 -20.51
CA GLY A 318 6.37 -34.41 -21.54
C GLY A 318 6.13 -35.88 -21.19
N SER A 319 4.86 -36.27 -21.05
CA SER A 319 4.44 -37.65 -20.83
C SER A 319 4.76 -38.58 -22.00
N LYS A 320 5.22 -39.82 -21.73
CA LYS A 320 5.00 -40.97 -22.61
C LYS A 320 4.95 -42.28 -21.82
N LEU A 321 3.88 -43.05 -22.03
CA LEU A 321 3.79 -44.47 -21.63
C LEU A 321 4.59 -45.33 -22.62
N SER A 322 5.27 -46.37 -22.11
CA SER A 322 5.14 -47.74 -22.66
C SER A 322 5.81 -48.79 -21.77
N ARG A 323 5.01 -49.78 -21.34
CA ARG A 323 5.32 -51.19 -21.03
C ARG A 323 6.78 -51.68 -21.14
N LEU A 324 7.18 -52.51 -20.17
CA LEU A 324 7.31 -53.97 -20.35
C LEU A 324 7.25 -54.69 -18.98
N GLU A 325 6.83 -55.96 -18.99
CA GLU A 325 6.67 -56.83 -17.81
C GLU A 325 7.83 -57.84 -17.72
N ASP A 326 8.26 -58.16 -16.49
CA ASP A 326 8.92 -59.40 -16.00
C ASP A 326 9.50 -59.08 -14.60
N GLY A 327 9.63 -59.97 -13.61
CA GLY A 327 9.26 -61.38 -13.51
C GLY A 327 10.07 -62.06 -12.37
N MET A 328 9.39 -62.61 -11.36
CA MET A 328 9.87 -63.55 -10.32
C MET A 328 11.01 -63.18 -9.32
N ASP A 329 10.72 -63.43 -8.03
CA ASP A 329 11.62 -63.62 -6.86
C ASP A 329 12.29 -65.05 -6.93
N PRO A 330 13.17 -65.57 -6.01
CA PRO A 330 13.53 -65.11 -4.65
C PRO A 330 14.99 -65.30 -4.10
N LYS A 331 15.25 -64.63 -2.96
CA LYS A 331 16.11 -64.98 -1.78
C LYS A 331 17.22 -66.06 -1.86
N THR A 332 18.44 -65.68 -1.41
CA THR A 332 19.31 -66.29 -0.36
C THR A 332 20.70 -65.60 -0.38
N GLY A 333 21.53 -65.51 0.67
CA GLY A 333 21.44 -65.86 2.10
C GLY A 333 22.76 -65.58 2.87
N LYS A 334 22.82 -66.04 4.14
CA LYS A 334 23.98 -66.14 5.08
C LYS A 334 24.55 -64.87 5.78
N LYS A 335 24.74 -65.05 7.10
CA LYS A 335 25.52 -64.24 8.06
C LYS A 335 26.89 -64.90 8.31
N THR A 336 27.88 -64.10 8.75
CA THR A 336 28.93 -64.35 9.80
C THR A 336 30.11 -63.38 9.55
N GLY A 337 30.81 -62.79 10.52
CA GLY A 337 30.75 -62.88 12.00
C GLY A 337 31.63 -61.81 12.68
N LEU A 338 31.72 -61.86 14.01
CA LEU A 338 32.51 -60.98 14.93
C LEU A 338 34.02 -60.92 14.53
N GLU A 339 34.82 -59.88 14.84
CA GLU A 339 35.35 -59.56 16.19
C GLU A 339 35.98 -58.15 16.31
N THR A 340 36.08 -57.67 17.56
CA THR A 340 36.76 -56.46 18.10
C THR A 340 37.67 -56.93 19.24
N PRO A 341 38.79 -56.27 19.65
CA PRO A 341 38.68 -54.98 20.40
C PRO A 341 39.92 -54.05 20.55
N ASN A 342 39.64 -52.86 21.15
CA ASN A 342 40.51 -52.05 22.04
C ASN A 342 41.72 -51.27 21.44
N LYS A 343 42.12 -50.10 21.98
CA LYS A 343 41.80 -49.44 23.29
C LYS A 343 42.09 -47.93 23.28
N GLU A 344 41.37 -47.17 24.14
CA GLU A 344 41.73 -45.84 24.75
C GLU A 344 41.98 -44.64 23.81
N SER A 345 41.62 -43.38 24.09
CA SER A 345 41.15 -42.61 25.29
C SER A 345 40.49 -41.29 24.79
N ASP A 346 39.76 -40.40 25.51
CA ASP A 346 39.08 -40.32 26.83
C ASP A 346 38.17 -39.02 26.81
N ARG A 347 37.32 -38.77 27.82
CA ARG A 347 36.63 -37.48 28.19
C ARG A 347 35.40 -36.96 27.44
N ASP A 348 34.24 -37.54 27.80
CA ASP A 348 33.17 -36.96 28.66
C ASP A 348 32.43 -35.62 28.36
N ALA A 349 31.17 -35.59 28.83
CA ALA A 349 30.30 -34.48 29.26
C ALA A 349 29.48 -33.63 28.24
N GLY A 350 28.24 -34.08 28.01
CA GLY A 350 27.08 -33.30 28.50
C GLY A 350 26.25 -32.44 27.54
N ILE A 351 25.18 -33.01 26.96
CA ILE A 351 24.07 -32.24 26.35
C ILE A 351 22.92 -32.11 27.35
N ASN A 352 22.62 -30.88 27.79
CA ASN A 352 21.49 -30.56 28.66
C ASN A 352 20.29 -30.03 27.86
N ALA A 353 19.20 -30.79 27.81
CA ALA A 353 17.92 -30.31 27.29
C ALA A 353 17.13 -29.54 28.38
N ARG A 354 16.60 -28.35 28.08
CA ARG A 354 15.57 -27.70 28.92
C ARG A 354 14.67 -26.73 28.14
N LYS A 355 13.35 -26.94 28.26
CA LYS A 355 12.27 -26.09 27.76
C LYS A 355 12.28 -24.70 28.40
N ARG A 356 11.91 -23.66 27.64
CA ARG A 356 11.17 -22.45 28.10
C ARG A 356 10.18 -22.07 27.01
N HIS A 357 8.89 -22.32 27.21
CA HIS A 357 7.87 -21.39 27.72
C HIS A 357 7.70 -20.12 26.86
N ARG A 358 6.50 -19.99 26.28
CA ARG A 358 6.04 -18.87 25.45
C ARG A 358 4.87 -18.23 26.18
N ASP A 359 5.00 -16.97 26.56
CA ASP A 359 3.90 -16.23 27.19
C ASP A 359 2.95 -15.68 26.12
N GLU A 360 1.72 -16.21 26.11
CA GLU A 360 0.59 -15.59 25.41
C GLU A 360 -0.26 -14.82 26.43
N LYS A 361 -0.35 -13.50 26.26
CA LYS A 361 -1.28 -12.65 27.02
C LYS A 361 -2.47 -12.26 26.17
N MET A 362 -3.46 -13.16 26.12
CA MET A 362 -4.82 -12.88 25.67
C MET A 362 -5.59 -12.18 26.79
N SER A 363 -6.11 -10.97 26.55
CA SER A 363 -6.99 -10.27 27.50
C SER A 363 -8.45 -10.24 26.99
N ASN A 364 -9.25 -11.22 27.42
CA ASN A 364 -10.70 -11.18 27.30
C ASN A 364 -11.30 -10.24 28.37
N PRO A 365 -12.21 -9.31 28.03
CA PRO A 365 -12.99 -8.57 29.02
C PRO A 365 -14.13 -9.46 29.54
N THR A 366 -14.10 -9.80 30.82
CA THR A 366 -15.18 -10.55 31.48
C THR A 366 -16.38 -9.64 31.72
N GLN A 367 -17.59 -10.12 31.42
CA GLN A 367 -18.84 -9.45 31.77
C GLN A 367 -18.95 -9.26 33.30
N LYS A 368 -19.23 -8.04 33.75
CA LYS A 368 -19.84 -7.78 35.06
C LYS A 368 -21.11 -6.98 34.87
N THR A 369 -22.25 -7.66 35.02
CA THR A 369 -23.57 -7.04 35.12
C THR A 369 -23.66 -6.18 36.38
N GLN A 370 -23.78 -4.87 36.23
CA GLN A 370 -24.44 -4.02 37.23
C GLN A 370 -25.78 -3.54 36.65
N LYS A 371 -26.87 -3.97 37.30
CA LYS A 371 -28.20 -3.41 37.05
C LYS A 371 -28.23 -2.01 37.63
N GLN A 372 -28.44 -0.99 36.80
CA GLN A 372 -28.94 0.30 37.29
C GLN A 372 -30.43 0.43 36.97
N THR A 373 -31.18 0.75 38.02
CA THR A 373 -32.63 0.92 38.03
C THR A 373 -33.04 2.24 37.37
N LYS A 374 -34.00 2.18 36.44
CA LYS A 374 -34.69 3.37 35.94
C LYS A 374 -35.68 3.89 37.00
N PRO A 375 -35.70 5.19 37.31
CA PRO A 375 -36.89 5.83 37.83
C PRO A 375 -37.89 6.08 36.68
N ARG A 376 -39.12 5.61 36.83
CA ARG A 376 -40.31 6.18 36.17
C ARG A 376 -40.97 7.14 37.18
N ILE A 377 -41.56 8.23 36.68
CA ILE A 377 -42.58 9.15 37.27
C ILE A 377 -42.36 10.53 36.62
N ASN A 378 -43.34 11.34 36.20
CA ASN A 378 -44.73 11.13 35.82
C ASN A 378 -45.12 12.27 34.84
N ASP A 379 -46.10 12.03 33.99
CA ASP A 379 -46.80 13.06 33.18
C ASP A 379 -47.93 13.69 34.03
N PRO A 380 -48.18 15.01 33.92
CA PRO A 380 -49.56 15.47 33.93
C PRO A 380 -49.90 16.53 32.85
N ASP A 381 -50.43 16.05 31.74
CA ASP A 381 -51.82 16.25 31.33
C ASP A 381 -52.31 17.65 30.84
N LYS A 382 -52.60 17.69 29.52
CA LYS A 382 -53.80 18.27 28.87
C LYS A 382 -53.97 19.78 28.56
N LYS A 383 -54.33 19.98 27.27
CA LYS A 383 -55.40 20.84 26.68
C LYS A 383 -55.15 22.33 26.39
N ARG A 384 -54.95 22.62 25.10
CA ARG A 384 -55.94 23.22 24.16
C ARG A 384 -55.39 23.05 22.72
N LYS A 385 -56.12 22.49 21.74
CA LYS A 385 -57.10 23.17 20.84
C LYS A 385 -56.55 24.52 20.33
N SER A 386 -56.46 24.81 19.02
CA SER A 386 -57.32 24.37 17.92
C SER A 386 -56.81 24.80 16.53
N LEU A 387 -57.21 24.05 15.48
CA LEU A 387 -57.39 24.48 14.07
C LEU A 387 -56.11 24.98 13.31
N GLY A 388 -55.98 24.76 12.00
CA GLY A 388 -56.88 24.08 11.07
C GLY A 388 -56.15 23.62 9.79
N CYS A 389 -56.78 22.71 9.07
CA CYS A 389 -56.30 22.20 7.79
C CYS A 389 -56.78 23.09 6.65
N ILE A 390 -55.89 23.52 5.76
CA ILE A 390 -56.23 23.90 4.38
C ILE A 390 -55.18 23.26 3.46
N CYS A 391 -55.64 22.73 2.34
CA CYS A 391 -54.85 22.05 1.31
C CYS A 391 -54.96 22.82 -0.01
N CYS A 392 -54.20 22.36 -1.00
CA CYS A 392 -54.31 22.62 -2.45
C CYS A 392 -53.54 23.79 -3.08
N THR A 393 -53.12 23.48 -4.32
CA THR A 393 -52.48 24.26 -5.40
C THR A 393 -51.13 24.90 -5.10
#